data_AF-A0A359LMC6-F1
#
_entry.id   AF-A0A359LMC6-F1
#
_cell.length_a   1.000
_cell.length_b   1.000
_cell.length_c   1.000
_cell.angle_alpha   90.00
_cell.angle_beta   90.00
_cell.angle_gamma   90.00
#
_symmetry.space_group_name_H-M   'P 1'
#
loop_
_entity.id
_entity.type
_entity.pdbx_description
1 polymer ?
#
loop_
_entity_poly.entity_id
_entity_poly.type
_entity_poly.pdbx_seq_one_letter_code
_entity_poly.pdbx_strand_id
1 'polypeptide(L)'
;MRICGTFSSARPAVLSSHTLQHAILRNPQVLCEATQRLSDQTKSSQPEVDWRGISAFRNVLVHSYFEIDFEVVWLVVQRDLPVLENAVRQILAQLPPDD
;
A
#
# COMPACT_ATOMS: atom_id res chain seq x y z
N MET A 1 -6.67 -11.91 -8.31
CA MET A 1 -5.35 -12.19 -7.70
C MET A 1 -5.59 -12.51 -6.23
N ARG A 2 -5.50 -13.79 -5.82
CA ARG A 2 -5.79 -14.21 -4.44
C ARG A 2 -4.52 -14.06 -3.60
N ILE A 3 -4.40 -12.97 -2.85
CA ILE A 3 -3.29 -12.72 -1.91
C ILE A 3 -3.61 -13.23 -0.49
N CYS A 4 -4.83 -13.72 -0.26
CA CYS A 4 -5.34 -13.99 1.09
C CYS A 4 -4.82 -15.28 1.77
N GLY A 5 -4.23 -16.23 1.02
CA GLY A 5 -3.88 -17.56 1.56
C GLY A 5 -2.40 -17.79 1.91
N THR A 6 -1.47 -17.16 1.20
CA THR A 6 -0.04 -17.53 1.24
C THR A 6 0.81 -16.70 2.21
N PHE A 7 0.30 -15.55 2.68
CA PHE A 7 1.08 -14.64 3.51
C PHE A 7 1.15 -15.06 4.99
N SER A 8 0.16 -15.79 5.50
CA SER A 8 0.11 -16.14 6.93
C SER A 8 1.23 -17.12 7.34
N SER A 9 1.54 -18.11 6.51
CA SER A 9 2.62 -19.07 6.79
C SER A 9 4.02 -18.49 6.62
N ALA A 10 4.17 -17.41 5.84
CA ALA A 10 5.47 -16.77 5.59
C ALA A 10 5.80 -15.66 6.60
N ARG A 11 4.82 -15.18 7.38
CA ARG A 11 5.00 -14.07 8.34
C ARG A 11 6.15 -14.29 9.33
N PRO A 12 6.34 -15.46 9.96
CA PRO A 12 7.48 -15.66 10.87
C PRO A 12 8.84 -15.51 10.18
N ALA A 13 8.99 -16.04 8.96
CA ALA A 13 10.23 -15.95 8.19
C ALA A 13 10.54 -14.49 7.82
N VAL A 14 9.52 -13.72 7.44
CA VAL A 14 9.65 -12.28 7.16
C VAL A 14 10.06 -11.50 8.42
N LEU A 15 9.40 -11.74 9.56
CA LEU A 15 9.71 -11.05 10.82
C LEU A 15 11.12 -11.36 11.35
N SER A 16 11.68 -12.53 11.02
CA SER A 16 13.06 -12.90 11.38
C SER A 16 14.15 -12.36 10.45
N SER A 17 13.81 -11.68 9.35
CA SER A 17 14.78 -11.24 8.34
C SER A 17 14.61 -9.77 7.95
N HIS A 18 15.55 -8.92 8.38
CA HIS A 18 15.61 -7.52 7.96
C HIS A 18 15.69 -7.39 6.43
N THR A 19 16.41 -8.26 5.74
CA THR A 19 16.48 -8.25 4.27
C THR A 19 15.10 -8.48 3.64
N LEU A 20 14.32 -9.45 4.14
CA LEU A 20 12.96 -9.68 3.63
C LEU A 20 12.03 -8.53 3.96
N GLN A 21 12.11 -7.97 5.16
CA GLN A 21 11.33 -6.79 5.53
C GLN A 21 11.63 -5.62 4.60
N HIS A 22 12.92 -5.30 4.41
CA HIS A 22 13.38 -4.23 3.52
C HIS A 22 12.89 -4.44 2.08
N ALA A 23 13.02 -5.66 1.55
CA ALA A 23 12.54 -5.99 0.22
C ALA A 23 11.01 -5.83 0.09
N ILE A 24 10.25 -6.22 1.12
CA ILE A 24 8.79 -6.12 1.13
C ILE A 24 8.34 -4.66 1.28
N LEU A 25 8.97 -3.86 2.14
CA LEU A 25 8.65 -2.44 2.38
C LEU A 25 8.77 -1.59 1.11
N ARG A 26 9.58 -2.02 0.14
CA ARG A 26 9.73 -1.31 -1.13
C ARG A 26 8.43 -1.24 -1.92
N ASN A 27 7.61 -2.28 -1.91
CA ASN A 27 6.35 -2.33 -2.65
C ASN A 27 5.32 -1.30 -2.16
N PRO A 28 4.95 -1.24 -0.86
CA PRO A 28 4.04 -0.22 -0.37
C PRO A 28 4.62 1.18 -0.50
N GLN A 29 5.95 1.37 -0.39
CA GLN A 29 6.57 2.68 -0.64
C GLN A 29 6.31 3.16 -2.08
N VAL A 30 6.58 2.31 -3.08
CA VAL A 30 6.34 2.63 -4.50
C VAL A 30 4.86 2.86 -4.77
N LEU A 31 3.98 2.04 -4.20
CA LEU A 31 2.54 2.20 -4.32
C LEU A 31 2.08 3.56 -3.78
N CYS A 32 2.49 3.92 -2.55
CA CYS A 32 2.09 5.19 -1.95
C CYS A 32 2.65 6.38 -2.72
N GLU A 33 3.89 6.29 -3.22
CA GLU A 33 4.47 7.32 -4.08
C GLU A 33 3.64 7.54 -5.35
N ALA A 34 3.19 6.46 -6.01
CA ALA A 34 2.37 6.55 -7.20
C ALA A 34 1.05 7.29 -6.94
N THR A 35 0.42 7.08 -5.77
CA THR A 35 -0.83 7.77 -5.41
C THR A 35 -0.67 9.29 -5.28
N GLN A 36 0.55 9.80 -5.01
CA GLN A 36 0.79 11.25 -4.92
C GLN A 36 0.56 11.96 -6.25
N ARG A 37 0.71 11.24 -7.37
CA ARG A 37 0.54 11.78 -8.73
C ARG A 37 -0.91 11.83 -9.18
N LEU A 38 -1.83 11.22 -8.43
CA LEU A 38 -3.25 11.31 -8.73
C LEU A 38 -3.74 12.74 -8.49
N SER A 39 -4.59 13.24 -9.38
CA SER A 39 -5.20 14.56 -9.23
C SER A 39 -6.15 14.59 -8.04
N ASP A 40 -6.41 15.78 -7.50
CA ASP A 40 -7.38 15.94 -6.40
C ASP A 40 -8.79 15.53 -6.84
N GLN A 41 -9.13 15.68 -8.11
CA GLN A 41 -10.39 15.20 -8.67
C GLN A 41 -10.49 13.67 -8.58
N THR A 42 -9.44 12.94 -8.97
CA THR A 42 -9.39 11.47 -8.89
C THR A 42 -9.42 10.99 -7.44
N LYS A 43 -8.74 11.69 -6.52
CA LYS A 43 -8.81 11.35 -5.09
C LYS A 43 -10.20 11.61 -4.53
N SER A 44 -10.83 12.72 -4.90
CA SER A 44 -12.17 13.11 -4.43
C SER A 44 -13.27 12.18 -4.93
N SER A 45 -13.08 11.50 -6.07
CA SER A 45 -14.05 10.51 -6.57
C SER A 45 -14.02 9.18 -5.82
N GLN A 46 -13.08 9.00 -4.88
CA GLN A 46 -12.88 7.78 -4.09
C GLN A 46 -12.69 8.14 -2.60
N PRO A 47 -13.74 8.65 -1.94
CA PRO A 47 -13.67 9.15 -0.56
C PRO A 47 -13.47 8.05 0.50
N GLU A 48 -13.67 6.79 0.15
CA GLU A 48 -13.42 5.63 1.02
C GLU A 48 -11.93 5.36 1.25
N VAL A 49 -11.06 5.90 0.38
CA VAL A 49 -9.61 5.78 0.53
C VAL A 49 -9.10 6.93 1.41
N ASP A 50 -8.40 6.59 2.49
CA ASP A 50 -7.70 7.58 3.31
C ASP A 50 -6.41 8.06 2.62
N TRP A 51 -6.57 8.98 1.66
CA TRP A 51 -5.46 9.56 0.90
C TRP A 51 -4.43 10.26 1.78
N ARG A 52 -4.89 10.91 2.87
CA ARG A 52 -3.98 11.57 3.82
C ARG A 52 -3.19 10.53 4.61
N GLY A 53 -3.84 9.46 5.04
CA GLY A 53 -3.20 8.31 5.68
C GLY A 53 -2.15 7.67 4.79
N ILE A 54 -2.42 7.49 3.49
CA ILE A 54 -1.44 6.96 2.53
C ILE A 54 -0.22 7.88 2.40
N SER A 55 -0.41 9.20 2.30
CA SER A 55 0.69 10.17 2.29
C SER A 55 1.51 10.14 3.58
N ALA A 56 0.85 10.07 4.74
CA ALA A 56 1.50 9.98 6.03
C ALA A 56 2.29 8.68 6.19
N PHE A 57 1.70 7.56 5.77
CA PHE A 57 2.34 6.24 5.79
C PHE A 57 3.58 6.21 4.91
N ARG A 58 3.54 6.80 3.71
CA ARG A 58 4.72 6.97 2.85
C ARG A 58 5.84 7.70 3.59
N ASN A 59 5.53 8.79 4.30
CA ASN A 59 6.54 9.55 5.04
C ASN A 59 7.18 8.70 6.14
N VAL A 60 6.39 7.90 6.87
CA VAL A 60 6.91 6.95 7.86
C VAL A 60 7.81 5.92 7.19
N LEU A 61 7.39 5.32 6.08
CA LEU A 61 8.18 4.32 5.36
C LEU A 61 9.54 4.83 4.88
N VAL A 62 9.64 6.12 4.51
CA VAL A 62 10.86 6.72 3.99
C VAL A 62 11.77 7.28 5.09
N HIS A 63 11.20 7.90 6.12
CA HIS A 63 11.99 8.60 7.14
C HIS A 63 12.29 7.77 8.38
N SER A 64 11.42 6.83 8.74
CA SER A 64 11.56 6.01 9.95
C SER A 64 12.15 4.64 9.67
N TYR A 65 12.75 4.42 8.50
CA TYR A 65 13.17 3.11 7.97
C TYR A 65 13.96 2.20 8.95
N PHE A 66 14.67 2.78 9.92
CA PHE A 66 15.43 2.03 10.94
C PHE A 66 14.62 1.67 12.20
N GLU A 67 13.45 2.26 12.41
CA GLU A 67 12.61 2.11 13.61
C GLU A 67 11.18 1.66 13.26
N ILE A 68 10.95 1.18 12.04
CA ILE A 68 9.63 0.73 11.60
C ILE A 68 9.28 -0.58 12.31
N ASP A 69 8.20 -0.55 13.09
CA ASP A 69 7.54 -1.77 13.53
C ASP A 69 6.85 -2.44 12.32
N PHE A 70 7.47 -3.52 11.83
CA PHE A 70 6.95 -4.24 10.67
C PHE A 70 5.59 -4.90 10.96
N GLU A 71 5.23 -5.16 12.22
CA GLU A 71 3.90 -5.66 12.57
C GLU A 71 2.83 -4.59 12.32
N VAL A 72 3.13 -3.34 12.63
CA VAL A 72 2.25 -2.21 12.31
C VAL A 72 2.10 -2.07 10.80
N VAL A 73 3.20 -2.15 10.05
CA VAL A 73 3.15 -2.12 8.58
C VAL A 73 2.29 -3.25 8.04
N TRP A 74 2.47 -4.46 8.55
CA TRP A 74 1.69 -5.61 8.13
C TRP A 74 0.19 -5.42 8.35
N LEU A 75 -0.21 -4.89 9.50
CA LEU A 75 -1.60 -4.60 9.82
C LEU A 75 -2.19 -3.52 8.90
N VAL A 76 -1.46 -2.43 8.67
CA VAL A 76 -1.86 -1.34 7.75
C VAL A 76 -2.06 -1.90 6.35
N VAL A 77 -1.09 -2.67 5.83
CA VAL A 77 -1.19 -3.27 4.49
C VAL A 77 -2.37 -4.23 4.39
N GLN A 78 -2.61 -5.09 5.38
CA GLN A 78 -3.75 -6.01 5.33
C GLN A 78 -5.10 -5.30 5.37
N ARG A 79 -5.21 -4.22 6.15
CA ARG A 79 -6.45 -3.46 6.31
C ARG A 79 -6.75 -2.55 5.12
N ASP A 80 -5.75 -1.78 4.68
CA ASP A 80 -5.96 -0.63 3.80
C ASP A 80 -5.72 -0.96 2.32
N LEU A 81 -4.86 -1.95 2.02
CA LEU A 81 -4.57 -2.32 0.64
C LEU A 81 -5.79 -2.83 -0.14
N PRO A 82 -6.72 -3.64 0.42
CA PRO A 82 -7.92 -4.07 -0.30
C PRO A 82 -8.82 -2.91 -0.72
N VAL A 83 -8.94 -1.87 0.13
CA VAL A 83 -9.73 -0.67 -0.16
C VAL A 83 -9.10 0.09 -1.33
N LEU A 84 -7.78 0.31 -1.26
CA LEU A 84 -7.03 0.97 -2.33
C LEU A 84 -7.08 0.18 -3.64
N GLU A 85 -6.97 -1.16 -3.60
CA GLU A 85 -7.08 -2.00 -4.80
C GLU A 85 -8.45 -1.83 -5.47
N ASN A 86 -9.53 -1.85 -4.68
CA ASN A 86 -10.87 -1.65 -5.22
C ASN A 86 -11.02 -0.27 -5.86
N ALA A 87 -10.52 0.78 -5.21
CA ALA A 87 -10.59 2.14 -5.74
C ALA A 87 -9.83 2.29 -7.06
N VAL A 88 -8.62 1.73 -7.15
CA VAL A 88 -7.84 1.72 -8.39
C VAL A 88 -8.58 0.98 -9.50
N ARG A 89 -9.23 -0.16 -9.21
CA ARG A 89 -10.03 -0.89 -10.20
C ARG A 89 -11.21 -0.06 -10.70
N GLN A 90 -11.88 0.69 -9.83
CA GLN A 90 -12.98 1.57 -10.21
C GLN A 90 -12.50 2.74 -11.06
N ILE A 91 -11.36 3.34 -10.72
CA ILE A 91 -10.75 4.41 -11.51
C ILE A 91 -10.40 3.90 -12.92
N LEU A 92 -9.74 2.74 -13.01
CA LEU A 92 -9.36 2.14 -14.30
C LEU A 92 -10.58 1.81 -15.17
N ALA A 93 -11.68 1.37 -14.58
CA ALA A 93 -12.91 1.08 -15.33
C ALA A 93 -13.61 2.33 -15.90
N GLN A 94 -13.27 3.52 -15.39
CA GLN A 94 -13.81 4.80 -15.86
C GLN A 94 -12.89 5.47 -16.89
N LEU A 95 -11.66 4.99 -17.05
CA LEU A 95 -10.77 5.48 -18.09
C LEU A 95 -11.26 4.98 -19.45
N PRO A 96 -11.18 5.81 -20.49
CA PRO A 96 -11.33 5.32 -21.85
C PRO A 96 -10.30 4.19 -22.09
N PRO A 97 -10.64 3.15 -22.87
CA PRO A 97 -9.64 2.18 -23.30
C PRO A 97 -8.48 2.94 -23.99
N ASP A 98 -7.25 2.57 -23.66
CA ASP A 98 -6.06 3.14 -24.30
C ASP A 98 -6.13 2.87 -25.82
N ASP A 99 -5.99 3.93 -26.64
CA ASP A 99 -5.81 3.83 -28.11
C ASP A 99 -4.47 3.16 -28.49
#